data_AF-A0A957RCA7-F1
#
_entry.id   AF-A0A957RCA7-F1
#
_cell.length_a   1.000
_cell.length_b   1.000
_cell.length_c   1.000
_cell.angle_alpha   90.00
_cell.angle_beta   90.00
_cell.angle_gamma   90.00
#
_symmetry.space_group_name_H-M   'P 1'
#
loop_
_entity.id
_entity.type
_entity.pdbx_description
1 polymer ?
#
loop_
_entity_poly.entity_id
_entity_poly.type
_entity_poly.pdbx_seq_one_letter_code
_entity_poly.pdbx_strand_id
1 'polypeptide(L)'
;MQAYWPLGPFEKVDAANPCLGPQAETIFDCPLAGPVAWEAKDVFNPAAVVRDGKVCLLYRAEDTVGRFLGTSRIGLATSDDGLHFTRRAAPVLYPDHDAQQAIEWEGGCEDPRVVERAEGGYVLTYTAFDGSVARLCVATSDDLVHWRKHGPAFGETGARWWSKSGAIVCRRMGDRLVAARINGRYWMYF
;
A
#
# COMPACT_ATOMS: atom_id res chain seq x y z
N MET A 1 -9.61 -20.13 32.45
CA MET A 1 -9.60 -20.45 31.01
C MET A 1 -8.83 -19.34 30.31
N GLN A 2 -7.76 -19.68 29.57
CA GLN A 2 -7.02 -18.71 28.77
C GLN A 2 -7.86 -18.38 27.53
N ALA A 3 -8.08 -17.09 27.25
CA ALA A 3 -8.80 -16.70 26.05
C ALA A 3 -8.03 -17.20 24.82
N TYR A 4 -8.73 -17.87 23.92
CA TYR A 4 -8.20 -18.20 22.60
C TYR A 4 -7.97 -16.89 21.85
N TRP A 5 -6.71 -16.56 21.62
CA TRP A 5 -6.26 -15.28 21.06
C TRP A 5 -6.04 -15.26 19.54
N PRO A 6 -5.76 -16.38 18.83
CA PRO A 6 -5.52 -16.34 17.38
C PRO A 6 -6.77 -15.91 16.59
N LEU A 7 -6.54 -15.18 15.50
CA LEU A 7 -7.58 -14.87 14.52
C LEU A 7 -7.71 -16.05 13.54
N GLY A 8 -8.91 -16.57 13.35
CA GLY A 8 -9.20 -17.64 12.40
C GLY A 8 -10.21 -18.68 12.91
N PRO A 9 -10.42 -19.77 12.14
CA PRO A 9 -9.76 -20.11 10.88
C PRO A 9 -10.13 -19.17 9.71
N PHE A 10 -9.30 -19.18 8.66
CA PHE A 10 -9.60 -18.51 7.38
C PHE A 10 -9.85 -19.57 6.31
N GLU A 11 -10.99 -19.49 5.63
CA GLU A 11 -11.37 -20.39 4.54
C GLU A 11 -11.31 -19.65 3.21
N LYS A 12 -10.74 -20.29 2.18
CA LYS A 12 -10.64 -19.71 0.85
C LYS A 12 -11.94 -19.92 0.08
N VAL A 13 -12.35 -18.90 -0.66
CA VAL A 13 -13.35 -19.04 -1.73
C VAL A 13 -12.58 -19.26 -3.03
N ASP A 14 -12.31 -20.51 -3.38
CA ASP A 14 -11.41 -20.85 -4.50
C ASP A 14 -11.90 -20.28 -5.83
N ALA A 15 -13.21 -20.22 -6.05
CA ALA A 15 -13.80 -19.69 -7.28
C ALA A 15 -13.55 -18.18 -7.49
N ALA A 16 -13.22 -17.44 -6.43
CA ALA A 16 -12.92 -16.00 -6.48
C ALA A 16 -11.41 -15.71 -6.56
N ASN A 17 -10.55 -16.74 -6.58
CA ASN A 17 -9.11 -16.57 -6.60
C ASN A 17 -8.49 -16.88 -7.98
N PRO A 18 -7.53 -16.06 -8.45
CA PRO A 18 -7.07 -14.81 -7.85
C PRO A 18 -8.11 -13.69 -8.00
N CYS A 19 -8.31 -12.87 -6.96
CA CYS A 19 -9.30 -11.77 -6.99
C CYS A 19 -8.84 -10.55 -7.83
N LEU A 20 -7.54 -10.46 -8.13
CA LEU A 20 -6.93 -9.52 -9.06
C LEU A 20 -5.79 -10.22 -9.82
N GLY A 21 -5.58 -9.85 -11.08
CA GLY A 21 -4.45 -10.34 -11.90
C GLY A 21 -3.83 -9.21 -12.74
N PRO A 22 -2.67 -9.46 -13.37
CA PRO A 22 -2.02 -8.48 -14.25
C PRO A 22 -2.89 -8.08 -15.45
N GLN A 23 -2.75 -6.84 -15.92
CA GLN A 23 -3.44 -6.30 -17.11
C GLN A 23 -2.45 -5.49 -17.96
N ALA A 24 -2.28 -5.88 -19.22
CA ALA A 24 -1.30 -5.25 -20.12
C ALA A 24 -1.87 -4.02 -20.84
N GLU A 25 -3.20 -3.92 -20.90
CA GLU A 25 -3.94 -2.89 -21.64
C GLU A 25 -4.12 -1.60 -20.83
N THR A 26 -3.89 -1.64 -19.52
CA THR A 26 -4.00 -0.49 -18.63
C THR A 26 -2.73 0.34 -18.66
N ILE A 27 -2.81 1.47 -19.37
CA ILE A 27 -1.69 2.38 -19.57
C ILE A 27 -1.79 3.56 -18.61
N PHE A 28 -0.68 3.85 -17.93
CA PHE A 28 -0.49 5.02 -17.09
C PHE A 28 0.60 5.90 -17.69
N ASP A 29 0.33 7.20 -17.82
CA ASP A 29 1.35 8.17 -18.24
C ASP A 29 2.24 8.50 -17.03
N CYS A 30 3.35 7.78 -16.91
CA CYS A 30 4.27 7.92 -15.79
C CYS A 30 5.03 9.25 -15.90
N PRO A 31 5.01 10.11 -14.87
CA PRO A 31 5.70 11.39 -14.91
C PRO A 31 7.22 11.27 -15.13
N LEU A 32 7.82 10.13 -14.77
CA LEU A 32 9.26 9.88 -14.87
C LEU A 32 9.67 9.08 -16.12
N ALA A 33 8.74 8.41 -16.81
CA ALA A 33 9.06 7.46 -17.89
C ALA A 33 8.11 7.51 -19.11
N GLY A 34 7.07 8.35 -19.08
CA GLY A 34 6.02 8.38 -20.10
C GLY A 34 5.05 7.19 -19.98
N PRO A 35 4.32 6.85 -21.06
CA PRO A 35 3.31 5.79 -21.04
C PRO A 35 3.89 4.41 -20.71
N VAL A 36 3.35 3.76 -19.68
CA VAL A 36 3.73 2.41 -19.24
C VAL A 36 2.52 1.54 -18.96
N ALA A 37 2.62 0.24 -19.27
CA ALA A 37 1.65 -0.77 -18.86
C ALA A 37 1.90 -1.14 -17.38
N TRP A 38 1.42 -0.27 -16.49
CA TRP A 38 1.90 -0.16 -15.09
C TRP A 38 1.61 -1.37 -14.21
N GLU A 39 0.69 -2.24 -14.62
CA GLU A 39 0.26 -3.44 -13.91
C GLU A 39 0.29 -4.71 -14.79
N ALA A 40 1.12 -4.69 -15.84
CA ALA A 40 1.20 -5.75 -16.82
C ALA A 40 1.96 -7.00 -16.36
N LYS A 41 2.88 -6.84 -15.40
CA LYS A 41 3.78 -7.92 -14.98
C LYS A 41 3.19 -8.70 -13.80
N ASP A 42 3.09 -8.07 -12.64
CA ASP A 42 2.68 -8.70 -11.40
C ASP A 42 1.71 -7.81 -10.61
N VAL A 43 0.72 -8.42 -9.94
CA VAL A 43 -0.27 -7.73 -9.08
C VAL A 43 -0.41 -8.52 -7.77
N PHE A 44 0.06 -7.95 -6.66
CA PHE A 44 0.28 -8.69 -5.40
C PHE A 44 0.44 -7.77 -4.17
N ASN A 45 0.85 -8.35 -3.03
CA ASN A 45 1.17 -7.68 -1.76
C ASN A 45 0.23 -6.52 -1.37
N PRO A 46 -1.09 -6.75 -1.24
CA PRO A 46 -2.02 -5.67 -1.01
C PRO A 46 -2.10 -5.23 0.45
N ALA A 47 -2.48 -3.98 0.66
CA ALA A 47 -3.12 -3.50 1.88
C ALA A 47 -4.65 -3.53 1.72
N ALA A 48 -5.38 -3.67 2.83
CA ALA A 48 -6.84 -3.66 2.84
C ALA A 48 -7.38 -2.73 3.93
N VAL A 49 -8.43 -1.98 3.62
CA VAL A 49 -9.20 -1.18 4.59
C VAL A 49 -10.66 -1.08 4.15
N VAL A 50 -11.55 -0.75 5.09
CA VAL A 50 -12.96 -0.45 4.75
C VAL A 50 -13.15 1.05 4.65
N ARG A 51 -13.83 1.49 3.59
CA ARG A 51 -14.28 2.87 3.41
C ARG A 51 -15.67 2.87 2.77
N ASP A 52 -16.58 3.67 3.31
CA ASP A 52 -17.93 3.87 2.77
C ASP A 52 -18.67 2.54 2.48
N GLY A 53 -18.50 1.57 3.39
CA GLY A 53 -19.11 0.24 3.30
C GLY A 53 -18.44 -0.73 2.32
N LYS A 54 -17.36 -0.32 1.63
CA LYS A 54 -16.64 -1.14 0.65
C LYS A 54 -15.28 -1.58 1.18
N VAL A 55 -14.85 -2.77 0.79
CA VAL A 55 -13.46 -3.21 0.94
C VAL A 55 -12.62 -2.49 -0.11
N CYS A 56 -11.58 -1.80 0.32
CA CYS A 56 -10.61 -1.13 -0.54
C CYS A 56 -9.27 -1.87 -0.48
N LEU A 57 -8.79 -2.37 -1.63
CA LEU A 57 -7.46 -2.93 -1.77
C LEU A 57 -6.52 -1.91 -2.40
N LEU A 58 -5.43 -1.62 -1.70
CA LEU A 58 -4.27 -0.90 -2.22
C LEU A 58 -3.23 -1.96 -2.62
N TYR A 59 -3.12 -2.30 -3.89
CA TYR A 59 -2.30 -3.43 -4.36
C TYR A 59 -1.00 -2.95 -5.01
N ARG A 60 0.09 -3.68 -4.79
CA ARG A 60 1.33 -3.48 -5.54
C ARG A 60 1.12 -4.01 -6.96
N ALA A 61 1.51 -3.22 -7.94
CA ALA A 61 1.57 -3.59 -9.33
C ALA A 61 2.94 -3.26 -9.91
N GLU A 62 3.43 -4.11 -10.80
CA GLU A 62 4.70 -3.90 -11.51
C GLU A 62 4.49 -3.84 -13.02
N ASP A 63 5.25 -2.96 -13.66
CA ASP A 63 5.50 -2.99 -15.10
C ASP A 63 6.76 -3.81 -15.43
N THR A 64 7.21 -3.72 -16.68
CA THR A 64 8.45 -4.34 -17.16
C THR A 64 9.49 -3.29 -17.59
N VAL A 65 9.29 -2.02 -17.25
CA VAL A 65 10.07 -0.89 -17.74
C VAL A 65 11.18 -0.54 -16.75
N GLY A 66 12.25 0.09 -17.23
CA GLY A 66 13.34 0.59 -16.40
C GLY A 66 14.43 -0.43 -16.08
N ARG A 67 15.42 0.01 -15.29
CA ARG A 67 16.66 -0.74 -15.03
C ARG A 67 16.45 -2.08 -14.32
N PHE A 68 15.43 -2.17 -13.47
CA PHE A 68 15.21 -3.31 -12.58
C PHE A 68 14.11 -4.26 -13.08
N LEU A 69 13.74 -4.17 -14.37
CA LEU A 69 12.66 -4.97 -14.99
C LEU A 69 11.32 -4.79 -14.27
N GLY A 70 11.01 -3.56 -13.90
CA GLY A 70 9.75 -3.16 -13.29
C GLY A 70 9.88 -2.04 -12.27
N THR A 71 8.95 -1.10 -12.32
CA THR A 71 8.70 -0.12 -11.25
C THR A 71 7.41 -0.46 -10.51
N SER A 72 7.49 -0.58 -9.19
CA SER A 72 6.30 -0.81 -8.35
C SER A 72 5.47 0.46 -8.19
N ARG A 73 4.15 0.34 -8.40
CA ARG A 73 3.14 1.37 -8.12
C ARG A 73 1.98 0.76 -7.35
N ILE A 74 1.26 1.58 -6.59
CA ILE A 74 0.11 1.13 -5.81
C ILE A 74 -1.17 1.47 -6.54
N GLY A 75 -1.90 0.45 -6.95
CA GLY A 75 -3.26 0.56 -7.47
C GLY A 75 -4.31 0.60 -6.37
N LEU A 76 -5.52 1.03 -6.71
CA LEU A 76 -6.69 0.96 -5.83
C LEU A 76 -7.81 0.19 -6.51
N ALA A 77 -8.37 -0.80 -5.80
CA ALA A 77 -9.58 -1.49 -6.19
C ALA A 77 -10.60 -1.50 -5.05
N THR A 78 -11.88 -1.52 -5.39
CA THR A 78 -12.98 -1.52 -4.41
C THR A 78 -13.93 -2.70 -4.64
N SER A 79 -14.51 -3.21 -3.57
CA SER A 79 -15.43 -4.35 -3.59
C SER A 79 -16.55 -4.18 -2.57
N ASP A 80 -17.75 -4.59 -2.96
CA ASP A 80 -18.94 -4.66 -2.09
C ASP A 80 -19.01 -5.96 -1.28
N ASP A 81 -18.35 -7.03 -1.74
CA ASP A 81 -18.41 -8.37 -1.14
C ASP A 81 -17.06 -8.89 -0.62
N GLY A 82 -15.98 -8.15 -0.86
CA GLY A 82 -14.62 -8.53 -0.51
C GLY A 82 -14.00 -9.61 -1.40
N LEU A 83 -14.68 -10.03 -2.47
CA LEU A 83 -14.27 -11.11 -3.37
C LEU A 83 -14.08 -10.62 -4.81
N HIS A 84 -14.99 -9.78 -5.30
CA HIS A 84 -14.96 -9.24 -6.67
C HIS A 84 -14.62 -7.76 -6.65
N PHE A 85 -13.55 -7.37 -7.34
CA PHE A 85 -12.98 -6.04 -7.24
C PHE A 85 -13.09 -5.25 -8.54
N THR A 86 -13.48 -3.98 -8.43
CA THR A 86 -13.40 -2.98 -9.50
C THR A 86 -12.18 -2.09 -9.28
N ARG A 87 -11.26 -2.09 -10.24
CA ARG A 87 -9.99 -1.34 -10.19
C ARG A 87 -10.16 0.09 -10.71
N ARG A 88 -9.36 1.01 -10.20
CA ARG A 88 -9.08 2.28 -10.90
C ARG A 88 -8.09 2.03 -12.03
N ALA A 89 -8.21 2.80 -13.11
CA ALA A 89 -7.34 2.67 -14.29
C ALA A 89 -5.89 3.15 -14.06
N ALA A 90 -5.70 4.09 -13.13
CA ALA A 90 -4.41 4.66 -12.79
C ALA A 90 -4.01 4.32 -11.34
N PRO A 91 -2.71 4.16 -11.06
CA PRO A 91 -2.20 3.99 -9.71
C PRO A 91 -2.49 5.24 -8.85
N VAL A 92 -2.58 5.04 -7.53
CA VAL A 92 -2.85 6.10 -6.54
C VAL A 92 -1.59 6.50 -5.74
N LEU A 93 -0.55 5.66 -5.74
CA LEU A 93 0.77 6.03 -5.21
C LEU A 93 1.84 5.50 -6.15
N TYR A 94 2.76 6.37 -6.57
CA TYR A 94 3.80 6.06 -7.54
C TYR A 94 4.96 7.05 -7.38
N PRO A 95 6.17 6.73 -7.87
CA PRO A 95 7.27 7.70 -7.97
C PRO A 95 6.90 8.86 -8.90
N ASP A 96 7.19 10.08 -8.46
CA ASP A 96 6.85 11.32 -9.18
C ASP A 96 8.01 12.34 -9.07
N HIS A 97 7.91 13.49 -9.73
CA HIS A 97 8.78 14.65 -9.54
C HIS A 97 8.49 15.34 -8.20
N ASP A 98 8.67 14.61 -7.10
CA ASP A 98 8.44 15.08 -5.74
C ASP A 98 9.68 14.88 -4.83
N ALA A 99 9.55 15.27 -3.57
CA ALA A 99 10.66 15.18 -2.60
C ALA A 99 11.16 13.76 -2.32
N GLN A 100 10.41 12.71 -2.70
CA GLN A 100 10.76 11.30 -2.50
C GLN A 100 11.35 10.64 -3.75
N GLN A 101 11.38 11.32 -4.90
CA GLN A 101 11.87 10.79 -6.17
C GLN A 101 13.22 10.04 -6.02
N ALA A 102 14.17 10.65 -5.33
CA ALA A 102 15.54 10.11 -5.17
C ALA A 102 15.60 8.77 -4.42
N ILE A 103 14.59 8.43 -3.62
CA ILE A 103 14.54 7.17 -2.85
C ILE A 103 13.52 6.18 -3.40
N GLU A 104 12.67 6.60 -4.34
CA GLU A 104 11.62 5.79 -4.95
C GLU A 104 11.93 5.39 -6.40
N TRP A 105 12.83 6.10 -7.10
CA TRP A 105 13.14 5.82 -8.50
C TRP A 105 14.41 4.96 -8.64
N GLU A 106 14.46 3.89 -9.44
CA GLU A 106 13.41 3.37 -10.34
C GLU A 106 12.59 2.21 -9.75
N GLY A 107 12.87 1.78 -8.51
CA GLY A 107 12.27 0.56 -7.95
C GLY A 107 10.79 0.71 -7.57
N GLY A 108 10.39 1.87 -7.07
CA GLY A 108 9.00 2.25 -6.89
C GLY A 108 8.52 2.38 -5.45
N CYS A 109 7.19 2.34 -5.31
CA CYS A 109 6.48 2.27 -4.04
C CYS A 109 5.92 0.86 -3.85
N GLU A 110 6.36 0.14 -2.82
CA GLU A 110 6.05 -1.28 -2.64
C GLU A 110 5.28 -1.59 -1.35
N ASP A 111 4.65 -2.76 -1.34
CA ASP A 111 4.17 -3.51 -0.16
C ASP A 111 3.42 -2.65 0.89
N PRO A 112 2.31 -2.00 0.49
CA PRO A 112 1.57 -1.09 1.37
C PRO A 112 0.98 -1.83 2.58
N ARG A 113 0.87 -1.12 3.71
CA ARG A 113 -0.07 -1.41 4.80
C ARG A 113 -0.81 -0.13 5.15
N VAL A 114 -2.12 -0.23 5.41
CA VAL A 114 -2.97 0.93 5.67
C VAL A 114 -3.73 0.75 6.97
N VAL A 115 -3.95 1.86 7.68
CA VAL A 115 -4.81 1.91 8.87
C VAL A 115 -5.59 3.22 8.88
N GLU A 116 -6.82 3.18 9.38
CA GLU A 116 -7.65 4.36 9.57
C GLU A 116 -7.17 5.18 10.79
N ARG A 117 -7.16 6.51 10.68
CA ARG A 117 -6.91 7.42 11.82
C ARG A 117 -8.17 7.65 12.63
N ALA A 118 -8.03 7.95 13.92
CA ALA A 118 -9.17 8.16 14.81
C ALA A 118 -9.99 9.39 14.44
N GLU A 119 -9.32 10.42 13.96
CA GLU A 119 -9.85 11.70 13.45
C GLU A 119 -10.37 11.61 12.01
N GLY A 120 -10.28 10.44 11.36
CA GLY A 120 -10.62 10.25 9.95
C GLY A 120 -9.41 10.32 9.01
N GLY A 121 -9.59 9.76 7.81
CA GLY A 121 -8.51 9.52 6.86
C GLY A 121 -7.61 8.36 7.28
N TYR A 122 -6.45 8.25 6.63
CA TYR A 122 -5.67 7.02 6.57
C TYR A 122 -4.18 7.30 6.67
N VAL A 123 -3.46 6.38 7.31
CA VAL A 123 -2.00 6.30 7.28
C VAL A 123 -1.61 5.06 6.48
N LEU A 124 -0.74 5.25 5.51
CA LEU A 124 -0.10 4.20 4.74
C LEU A 124 1.36 4.11 5.15
N THR A 125 1.83 2.91 5.44
CA THR A 125 3.25 2.60 5.44
C THR A 125 3.57 1.83 4.16
N TYR A 126 4.64 2.19 3.48
CA TYR A 126 5.05 1.55 2.23
C TYR A 126 6.58 1.50 2.16
N THR A 127 7.11 0.74 1.20
CA THR A 127 8.55 0.72 0.93
C THR A 127 8.86 1.63 -0.24
N ALA A 128 9.72 2.63 -0.04
CA ALA A 128 10.37 3.33 -1.15
C ALA A 128 11.63 2.55 -1.54
N PHE A 129 11.79 2.24 -2.83
CA PHE A 129 12.93 1.49 -3.33
C PHE A 129 13.59 2.19 -4.53
N ASP A 130 14.86 2.54 -4.39
CA ASP A 130 15.65 3.18 -5.46
C ASP A 130 16.45 2.17 -6.31
N GLY A 131 16.23 0.87 -6.07
CA GLY A 131 17.03 -0.21 -6.67
C GLY A 131 18.26 -0.63 -5.86
N SER A 132 18.57 0.08 -4.77
CA SER A 132 19.69 -0.24 -3.88
C SER A 132 19.27 -0.44 -2.43
N VAL A 133 18.45 0.46 -1.87
CA VAL A 133 18.05 0.45 -0.46
C VAL A 133 16.54 0.54 -0.35
N ALA A 134 15.94 -0.44 0.34
CA ALA A 134 14.53 -0.40 0.72
C ALA A 134 14.35 0.45 1.99
N ARG A 135 13.41 1.40 1.96
CA ARG A 135 13.14 2.33 3.07
C ARG A 135 11.67 2.33 3.46
N LEU A 136 11.37 2.05 4.72
CA LEU A 136 10.03 2.19 5.26
C LEU A 136 9.64 3.66 5.29
N CYS A 137 8.62 4.02 4.52
CA CYS A 137 8.09 5.37 4.38
C CYS A 137 6.64 5.47 4.84
N VAL A 138 6.18 6.69 5.09
CA VAL A 138 4.81 6.99 5.52
C VAL A 138 4.14 7.94 4.54
N ALA A 139 2.88 7.69 4.22
CA ALA A 139 2.00 8.61 3.52
C ALA A 139 0.66 8.72 4.23
N THR A 140 -0.06 9.82 4.03
CA THR A 140 -1.42 10.02 4.56
C THR A 140 -2.39 10.44 3.47
N SER A 141 -3.64 10.02 3.58
CA SER A 141 -4.71 10.38 2.66
C SER A 141 -6.04 10.49 3.41
N ASP A 142 -6.94 11.36 2.96
CA ASP A 142 -8.31 11.40 3.47
C ASP A 142 -9.25 10.53 2.63
N ASP A 143 -8.82 10.11 1.44
CA ASP A 143 -9.68 9.47 0.44
C ASP A 143 -9.06 8.27 -0.29
N LEU A 144 -7.94 7.73 0.19
CA LEU A 144 -7.21 6.59 -0.39
C LEU A 144 -6.71 6.80 -1.83
N VAL A 145 -6.94 7.97 -2.43
CA VAL A 145 -6.59 8.30 -3.82
C VAL A 145 -5.48 9.34 -3.85
N HIS A 146 -5.64 10.42 -3.08
CA HIS A 146 -4.67 11.51 -3.01
C HIS A 146 -3.80 11.33 -1.77
N TRP A 147 -2.53 10.98 -2.00
CA TRP A 147 -1.58 10.68 -0.93
C TRP A 147 -0.56 11.80 -0.76
N ARG A 148 -0.41 12.27 0.49
CA ARG A 148 0.72 13.10 0.90
C ARG A 148 1.83 12.20 1.44
N LYS A 149 2.97 12.14 0.74
CA LYS A 149 4.16 11.43 1.20
C LYS A 149 4.92 12.26 2.24
N HIS A 150 5.31 11.61 3.34
CA HIS A 150 6.11 12.21 4.42
C HIS A 150 7.55 11.70 4.44
N GLY A 151 7.88 10.74 3.57
CA GLY A 151 9.21 10.14 3.46
C GLY A 151 9.51 9.09 4.53
N PRO A 152 10.81 8.82 4.78
CA PRO A 152 11.25 7.74 5.66
C PRO A 152 10.71 7.86 7.10
N ALA A 153 10.11 6.77 7.60
CA ALA A 153 9.48 6.71 8.91
C ALA A 153 10.44 7.00 10.09
N PHE A 154 11.74 6.79 9.86
CA PHE A 154 12.79 6.93 10.87
C PHE A 154 13.70 8.15 10.62
N GLY A 155 13.22 9.13 9.83
CA GLY A 155 13.97 10.34 9.49
C GLY A 155 15.20 10.08 8.62
N GLU A 156 16.10 11.07 8.52
CA GLU A 156 17.26 11.02 7.62
C GLU A 156 18.25 9.89 7.96
N THR A 157 18.55 9.68 9.24
CA THR A 157 19.38 8.54 9.69
C THR A 157 18.71 7.23 9.31
N GLY A 158 17.39 7.21 9.50
CA GLY A 158 16.48 6.15 9.12
C GLY A 158 16.45 5.78 7.65
N ALA A 159 16.82 6.72 6.78
CA ALA A 159 16.82 6.52 5.33
C ALA A 159 18.08 5.78 4.84
N ARG A 160 19.08 5.55 5.71
CA ARG A 160 20.38 4.98 5.30
C ARG A 160 20.49 3.47 5.48
N TRP A 161 19.61 2.88 6.28
CA TRP A 161 19.56 1.44 6.54
C TRP A 161 18.32 0.79 5.89
N TRP A 162 18.41 -0.52 5.66
CA TRP A 162 17.34 -1.29 5.05
C TRP A 162 16.16 -1.47 6.02
N SER A 163 14.97 -1.01 5.63
CA SER A 163 13.73 -1.17 6.41
C SER A 163 12.51 -1.29 5.50
N LYS A 164 11.51 -2.07 5.93
CA LYS A 164 10.22 -2.23 5.24
C LYS A 164 9.15 -2.77 6.19
N SER A 165 7.94 -2.99 5.70
CA SER A 165 6.91 -3.80 6.37
C SER A 165 6.37 -3.27 7.71
N GLY A 166 6.11 -1.97 7.82
CA GLY A 166 5.47 -1.38 9.00
C GLY A 166 4.03 -1.83 9.21
N ALA A 167 3.71 -2.28 10.42
CA ALA A 167 2.37 -2.67 10.87
C ALA A 167 1.97 -1.81 12.08
N ILE A 168 1.20 -0.74 11.82
CA ILE A 168 0.70 0.15 12.87
C ILE A 168 -0.32 -0.61 13.74
N VAL A 169 -0.15 -0.52 15.06
CA VAL A 169 -1.08 -1.13 16.01
C VAL A 169 -2.43 -0.44 15.90
N CYS A 170 -3.48 -1.24 15.69
CA CYS A 170 -4.85 -0.78 15.61
C CYS A 170 -5.74 -1.47 16.65
N ARG A 171 -6.93 -0.92 16.83
CA ARG A 171 -8.00 -1.51 17.64
C ARG A 171 -9.31 -1.48 16.86
N ARG A 172 -10.17 -2.46 17.12
CA ARG A 172 -11.52 -2.47 16.58
C ARG A 172 -12.40 -1.45 17.32
N MET A 173 -13.09 -0.60 16.57
CA MET A 173 -14.09 0.37 17.04
C MET A 173 -15.36 0.19 16.21
N GLY A 174 -16.32 -0.59 16.71
CA GLY A 174 -17.45 -1.06 15.90
C GLY A 174 -16.95 -1.92 14.74
N ASP A 175 -17.27 -1.52 13.51
CA ASP A 175 -16.82 -2.21 12.29
C ASP A 175 -15.53 -1.63 11.69
N ARG A 176 -14.91 -0.65 12.38
CA ARG A 176 -13.69 0.02 11.93
C ARG A 176 -12.46 -0.53 12.65
N LEU A 177 -11.32 -0.57 11.95
CA LEU A 177 -10.00 -0.82 12.53
C LEU A 177 -9.21 0.48 12.53
N VAL A 178 -9.04 1.07 13.71
CA VAL A 178 -8.51 2.42 13.90
C VAL A 178 -7.17 2.37 14.61
N ALA A 179 -6.20 3.18 14.17
CA ALA A 179 -4.89 3.30 14.80
C ALA A 179 -5.01 3.57 16.31
N ALA A 180 -4.32 2.75 17.11
CA ALA A 180 -4.45 2.76 18.56
C ALA A 180 -3.28 3.50 19.22
N ARG A 181 -3.59 4.31 20.23
CA ARG A 181 -2.59 4.83 21.16
C ARG A 181 -2.50 3.92 22.38
N ILE A 182 -1.27 3.58 22.76
CA ILE A 182 -0.95 2.86 24.00
C ILE A 182 -0.01 3.74 24.80
N ASN A 183 -0.41 4.10 26.02
CA ASN A 183 0.33 5.03 26.89
C ASN A 183 0.62 6.38 26.20
N GLY A 184 -0.37 6.92 25.49
CA GLY A 184 -0.31 8.24 24.84
C GLY A 184 0.40 8.30 23.49
N ARG A 185 0.99 7.19 23.01
CA ARG A 185 1.75 7.12 21.75
C ARG A 185 1.16 6.11 20.78
N TYR A 186 1.32 6.33 19.48
CA TYR A 186 1.10 5.30 18.47
C TYR A 186 2.26 4.31 18.46
N TRP A 187 1.98 3.07 18.08
CA TRP A 187 2.95 1.98 18.00
C TRP A 187 2.91 1.33 16.63
N MET A 188 4.06 0.84 16.18
CA MET A 188 4.24 0.13 14.92
C MET A 188 5.27 -0.98 15.12
N TYR A 189 4.96 -2.19 14.67
CA TYR A 189 5.94 -3.27 14.49
C TYR A 189 6.50 -3.19 13.07
N PHE A 190 7.78 -3.47 12.86
CA PHE A 190 8.42 -3.40 11.54
C PHE A 190 9.65 -4.31 11.47
#